data_AF-A0A388NP96-F1
#
_entry.id   AF-A0A388NP96-F1
#
_cell.length_a   1.000
_cell.length_b   1.000
_cell.length_c   1.000
_cell.angle_alpha   90.00
_cell.angle_beta   90.00
_cell.angle_gamma   90.00
#
_symmetry.space_group_name_H-M   'P 1'
#
loop_
_entity.id
_entity.type
_entity.pdbx_description
1 polymer ?
#
loop_
_entity_poly.entity_id
_entity_poly.type
_entity_poly.pdbx_seq_one_letter_code
_entity_poly.pdbx_strand_id
1 'polypeptide(L)'
;MKTHPKQTLLHRAKSIGGHMRSVERMLDEDAYCIDVIKQVQAVQSALAKLSEAVLANHMQTCVTTAIRGTKQSERARVIKEIVDVYRIGAR
;
A
#
# COMPACT_ATOMS: atom_id res chain seq x y z
N MET A 1 -8.76 7.76 8.45
CA MET A 1 -7.32 7.77 8.81
C MET A 1 -7.06 8.93 9.75
N LYS A 2 -6.44 8.69 10.92
CA LYS A 2 -5.93 9.79 11.76
C LYS A 2 -4.90 10.61 10.95
N THR A 3 -4.80 11.90 11.22
CA THR A 3 -4.11 12.89 10.37
C THR A 3 -2.59 12.69 10.26
N HIS A 4 -1.91 12.30 11.33
CA HIS A 4 -0.45 12.06 11.34
C HIS A 4 0.00 10.89 10.43
N PRO A 5 -0.58 9.67 10.50
CA PRO A 5 -0.21 8.60 9.58
C PRO A 5 -0.58 8.89 8.12
N LYS A 6 -1.60 9.74 7.87
CA LYS A 6 -2.00 10.11 6.51
C LYS A 6 -0.90 10.85 5.75
N GLN A 7 -0.22 11.81 6.39
CA GLN A 7 0.82 12.59 5.70
C GLN A 7 2.02 11.73 5.32
N THR A 8 2.47 10.85 6.21
CA THR A 8 3.58 9.92 5.94
C THR A 8 3.26 8.95 4.81
N LEU A 9 2.05 8.39 4.80
CA LEU A 9 1.60 7.49 3.72
C LEU A 9 1.52 8.22 2.38
N LEU A 10 1.01 9.46 2.37
CA LEU A 10 0.99 10.30 1.17
C LEU A 10 2.40 10.63 0.68
N HIS A 11 3.33 10.94 1.57
CA HIS A 11 4.72 11.19 1.20
C HIS A 11 5.36 9.96 0.52
N ARG A 12 5.16 8.77 1.10
CA ARG A 12 5.61 7.50 0.50
C ARG A 12 4.99 7.27 -0.87
N ALA A 13 3.68 7.47 -1.02
CA ALA A 13 3.00 7.34 -2.30
C ALA A 13 3.55 8.30 -3.36
N LYS A 14 3.81 9.57 -3.00
CA LYS A 14 4.44 10.56 -3.91
C LYS A 14 5.85 10.15 -4.33
N SER A 15 6.66 9.63 -3.41
CA SER A 15 8.00 9.11 -3.70
C SER A 15 7.95 7.93 -4.66
N ILE A 16 7.05 6.97 -4.45
CA ILE A 16 6.81 5.84 -5.38
C ILE A 16 6.43 6.35 -6.78
N GLY A 17 5.54 7.35 -6.86
CA GLY A 17 5.19 7.98 -8.13
C GLY A 17 6.38 8.64 -8.82
N GLY A 18 7.35 9.18 -8.06
CA GLY A 18 8.62 9.68 -8.60
C GLY A 18 9.49 8.56 -9.20
N HIS A 19 9.56 7.41 -8.53
CA HIS A 19 10.26 6.24 -9.06
C HIS A 19 9.63 5.72 -10.35
N MET A 20 8.30 5.68 -10.45
CA MET A 20 7.62 5.27 -11.69
C MET A 20 7.87 6.23 -12.86
N ARG A 21 7.82 7.55 -12.63
CA ARG A 21 8.21 8.52 -13.66
C ARG A 21 9.65 8.35 -14.12
N SER A 22 10.54 7.92 -13.22
CA SER A 22 11.91 7.57 -13.60
C SER A 22 11.96 6.33 -14.49
N VAL A 23 11.13 5.31 -14.24
CA VAL A 23 11.04 4.12 -15.11
C VAL A 23 10.55 4.52 -16.50
N GLU A 24 9.50 5.33 -16.59
CA GLU A 24 8.98 5.86 -17.86
C GLU A 24 10.08 6.55 -18.66
N ARG A 25 10.82 7.45 -18.02
CA ARG A 25 11.95 8.15 -18.66
C ARG A 25 13.08 7.21 -19.09
N MET A 26 13.42 6.21 -18.28
CA MET A 26 14.44 5.23 -18.65
C MET A 26 14.04 4.41 -19.89
N LEU A 27 12.75 4.12 -20.06
CA LEU A 27 12.24 3.46 -21.25
C LEU A 27 12.28 4.38 -22.47
N ASP A 28 11.91 5.65 -22.31
CA ASP A 28 11.95 6.66 -23.37
C ASP A 28 13.38 6.96 -23.86
N GLU A 29 14.36 6.88 -22.95
CA GLU A 29 15.79 7.10 -23.23
C GLU A 29 16.53 5.81 -23.68
N ASP A 30 15.82 4.71 -24.00
CA ASP A 30 16.41 3.41 -24.36
C ASP A 30 17.48 2.91 -23.36
N ALA A 31 17.26 3.15 -22.06
CA ALA A 31 18.20 2.79 -21.02
C ALA A 31 18.43 1.28 -20.92
N TYR A 32 19.59 0.88 -20.42
CA TYR A 32 19.97 -0.52 -20.29
C TYR A 32 18.94 -1.32 -19.47
N CYS A 33 18.45 -2.42 -20.06
CA CYS A 33 17.29 -3.15 -19.54
C CYS A 33 17.47 -3.64 -18.10
N ILE A 34 18.69 -4.01 -17.70
CA ILE A 34 18.98 -4.46 -16.32
C ILE A 34 18.74 -3.34 -15.31
N ASP A 35 19.03 -2.09 -15.65
CA ASP A 35 18.84 -0.97 -14.74
C ASP A 35 17.36 -0.58 -14.65
N VAL A 36 16.62 -0.70 -15.75
CA VAL A 36 15.15 -0.58 -15.74
C VAL A 36 14.54 -1.64 -14.80
N ILE A 37 14.98 -2.90 -14.91
CA ILE A 37 14.51 -4.00 -14.05
C ILE A 37 14.79 -3.69 -12.57
N LYS A 38 16.00 -3.25 -12.22
CA LYS A 38 16.34 -2.86 -10.84
C LYS A 38 15.43 -1.73 -10.33
N GLN A 39 15.14 -0.74 -11.16
CA GLN A 39 14.26 0.36 -10.78
C GLN A 39 12.82 -0.11 -10.57
N VAL A 40 12.32 -1.01 -11.42
CA VAL A 40 11.01 -1.64 -11.25
C VAL A 40 10.94 -2.44 -9.94
N GLN A 41 11.98 -3.21 -9.62
CA GLN A 41 12.06 -3.94 -8.35
C GLN A 41 12.07 -3.00 -7.13
N ALA A 42 12.72 -1.85 -7.24
CA ALA A 42 12.69 -0.82 -6.20
C ALA A 42 11.27 -0.26 -6.00
N VAL A 43 10.52 -0.02 -7.08
CA VAL A 43 9.11 0.39 -7.02
C VAL A 43 8.27 -0.68 -6.35
N GLN A 44 8.39 -1.95 -6.76
CA GLN A 44 7.65 -3.07 -6.17
C GLN A 44 7.90 -3.17 -4.66
N SER A 45 9.16 -3.06 -4.24
CA SER A 45 9.54 -3.08 -2.83
C SER A 45 8.94 -1.91 -2.05
N ALA A 46 8.89 -0.73 -2.65
CA ALA A 46 8.29 0.45 -2.02
C ALA A 46 6.76 0.35 -1.92
N LEU A 47 6.09 -0.22 -2.93
CA LEU A 47 4.67 -0.53 -2.92
C LEU A 47 4.32 -1.54 -1.83
N ALA A 48 5.11 -2.60 -1.66
CA ALA A 48 4.91 -3.59 -0.60
C ALA A 48 4.94 -2.92 0.79
N LYS A 49 5.95 -2.08 1.05
CA LYS A 49 6.07 -1.31 2.30
C LYS A 49 4.92 -0.33 2.52
N LEU A 50 4.41 0.29 1.46
CA LEU A 50 3.25 1.17 1.55
C LEU A 50 1.99 0.38 1.92
N SER A 51 1.78 -0.77 1.27
CA SER A 51 0.65 -1.66 1.53
C SER A 51 0.64 -2.14 3.00
N GLU A 52 1.79 -2.59 3.50
CA GLU A 52 1.98 -2.98 4.90
C GLU A 52 1.62 -1.84 5.87
N ALA A 53 2.12 -0.63 5.60
CA ALA A 53 1.86 0.53 6.46
C ALA A 53 0.39 0.95 6.46
N VAL A 54 -0.31 0.84 5.31
CA VAL A 54 -1.75 1.08 5.22
C VAL A 54 -2.54 0.05 6.02
N LEU A 55 -2.19 -1.23 5.87
CA LEU A 55 -2.82 -2.34 6.60
C LEU A 55 -2.63 -2.17 8.12
N ALA A 56 -1.40 -1.91 8.57
CA ALA A 56 -1.10 -1.69 9.99
C ALA A 56 -1.95 -0.55 10.57
N ASN A 57 -2.07 0.58 9.85
CA ASN A 57 -2.94 1.66 10.27
C ASN A 57 -4.43 1.24 10.30
N HIS A 58 -4.90 0.45 9.34
CA HIS A 58 -6.29 -0.06 9.34
C HIS A 58 -6.57 -0.95 10.56
N MET A 59 -5.64 -1.85 10.91
CA MET A 59 -5.72 -2.71 12.10
C MET A 59 -5.80 -1.88 13.39
N GLN A 60 -4.93 -0.88 13.53
CA GLN A 60 -4.86 -0.02 14.72
C GLN A 60 -6.05 0.95 14.86
N THR A 61 -6.78 1.22 13.78
CA THR A 61 -7.88 2.19 13.77
C THR A 61 -9.23 1.51 13.53
N CYS A 62 -9.58 1.24 12.27
CA CYS A 62 -10.88 0.69 11.88
C CYS A 62 -11.21 -0.61 12.62
N VAL A 63 -10.29 -1.58 12.62
CA VAL A 63 -10.52 -2.88 13.26
C VAL A 63 -10.61 -2.74 14.78
N THR A 64 -9.65 -2.03 15.39
CA THR A 64 -9.64 -1.80 16.85
C THR A 64 -10.92 -1.07 17.31
N THR A 65 -11.41 -0.09 16.54
CA THR A 65 -12.68 0.60 16.81
C THR A 65 -13.87 -0.35 16.70
N ALA A 66 -13.97 -1.14 15.63
CA ALA A 66 -15.07 -2.08 15.45
C ALA A 66 -15.13 -3.15 16.54
N ILE A 67 -13.96 -3.71 16.95
CA ILE A 67 -13.87 -4.71 18.03
C ILE A 67 -14.34 -4.11 19.36
N ARG A 68 -13.96 -2.88 19.68
CA ARG A 68 -14.39 -2.19 20.91
C ARG A 68 -15.86 -1.75 20.87
N GLY A 69 -16.45 -1.57 19.69
CA GLY A 69 -17.87 -1.26 19.52
C GLY A 69 -18.77 -2.44 19.87
N THR A 70 -20.07 -2.18 20.02
CA THR A 70 -21.08 -3.22 20.39
C THR A 70 -21.74 -3.90 19.19
N LYS A 71 -21.52 -3.38 17.97
CA LYS A 71 -22.18 -3.86 16.75
C LYS A 71 -21.44 -5.06 16.15
N GLN A 72 -22.00 -6.25 16.32
CA GLN A 72 -21.41 -7.49 15.78
C GLN A 72 -21.28 -7.48 14.24
N SER A 73 -22.23 -6.86 13.54
CA SER A 73 -22.20 -6.72 12.08
C SER A 73 -21.02 -5.88 11.60
N GLU A 74 -20.65 -4.84 12.33
CA GLU A 74 -19.50 -3.98 12.01
C GLU A 74 -18.19 -4.74 12.16
N ARG A 75 -18.05 -5.54 13.24
CA ARG A 75 -16.90 -6.42 13.46
C ARG A 75 -16.73 -7.42 12.33
N ALA A 76 -17.80 -8.12 11.96
CA ALA A 76 -17.77 -9.12 10.89
C ALA A 76 -17.40 -8.48 9.54
N ARG A 77 -17.92 -7.27 9.26
CA ARG A 77 -17.64 -6.53 8.03
C ARG A 77 -16.15 -6.18 7.89
N VAL A 78 -15.55 -5.52 8.88
CA VAL A 78 -14.15 -5.06 8.77
C VAL A 78 -13.16 -6.23 8.69
N ILE A 79 -13.44 -7.35 9.36
CA ILE A 79 -12.63 -8.56 9.25
C ILE A 79 -12.73 -9.15 7.84
N LYS A 80 -13.95 -9.21 7.27
CA LYS A 80 -14.17 -9.69 5.91
C LYS A 80 -13.43 -8.85 4.87
N GLU A 81 -13.41 -7.53 5.03
CA GLU A 81 -12.69 -6.62 4.12
C GLU A 81 -11.20 -7.00 4.00
N ILE A 82 -10.54 -7.35 5.12
CA ILE A 82 -9.14 -7.77 5.10
C ILE A 82 -8.97 -9.13 4.43
N VAL A 83 -9.82 -10.11 4.76
CA VAL A 83 -9.77 -11.45 4.15
C VAL A 83 -9.92 -11.36 2.63
N ASP A 84 -10.80 -10.48 2.16
CA ASP A 84 -11.03 -10.30 0.73
C ASP A 84 -9.80 -9.69 0.01
N VAL A 85 -9.06 -8.78 0.65
CA VAL A 85 -7.80 -8.25 0.09
C VAL A 85 -6.77 -9.36 -0.15
N TYR A 86 -6.60 -10.29 0.79
CA TYR A 86 -5.64 -11.39 0.63
C TYR A 86 -6.08 -12.45 -0.40
N ARG A 87 -7.39 -12.58 -0.65
CA ARG A 87 -7.90 -13.45 -1.73
C ARG A 87 -7.61 -12.90 -3.13
N ILE A 88 -7.48 -11.59 -3.29
CA ILE A 88 -7.15 -10.97 -4.58
C ILE A 88 -5.72 -11.34 -5.00
N GLY A 89 -4.77 -11.32 -4.07
CA GLY A 89 -3.36 -11.67 -4.34
C GLY A 89 -3.07 -13.17 -4.45
N ALA A 90 -4.06 -14.03 -4.20
CA ALA A 90 -3.95 -15.49 -4.34
C ALA A 90 -4.44 -16.01 -5.71
N ARG A 91 -4.76 -15.10 -6.63
CA ARG A 91 -5.06 -15.38 -8.04
C ARG A 91 -3.87 -15.01 -8.89
#